data_AF-A0A958SI27-F1
#
_entry.id   AF-A0A958SI27-F1
#
_cell.length_a   1.000
_cell.length_b   1.000
_cell.length_c   1.000
_cell.angle_alpha   90.00
_cell.angle_beta   90.00
_cell.angle_gamma   90.00
#
_symmetry.space_group_name_H-M   'P 1'
#
loop_
_entity.id
_entity.type
_entity.pdbx_description
1 polymer ?
#
loop_
_entity_poly.entity_id
_entity_poly.type
_entity_poly.pdbx_seq_one_letter_code
_entity_poly.pdbx_strand_id
1 'polypeptide(L)'
;MHVVLLSFGALLFWFPYASHELMKRAYAAESFRISVDNFGIRLGRLDRELLNETRKMGQALDSIERLHHAVHVCAQAKVPKCLLADQTIEKTLQAEIFAMKARIKWKWLTNVSHARHELKGEAVCGLRREVQAPIVFEKCKICGLSTRIMVLDKNIASVVRICGNEVRALTTKVTLEREGDAWQYALSLVE
;
A
#
# COMPACT_ATOMS: atom_id res chain seq x y z
N MET A 1 -64.69 2.28 -28.09
CA MET A 1 -63.38 1.83 -28.59
C MET A 1 -62.30 2.92 -28.48
N HIS A 2 -62.28 3.72 -27.40
CA HIS A 2 -61.33 4.84 -27.21
C HIS A 2 -60.52 4.73 -25.90
N VAL A 3 -60.94 3.88 -24.95
CA VAL A 3 -60.26 3.69 -23.65
C VAL A 3 -58.99 2.81 -23.78
N VAL A 4 -58.93 1.93 -24.79
CA VAL A 4 -57.79 1.02 -25.05
C VAL A 4 -56.59 1.76 -25.66
N LEU A 5 -56.82 2.86 -26.38
CA LEU A 5 -55.76 3.66 -27.02
C LEU A 5 -55.00 4.55 -26.02
N LEU A 6 -55.68 5.07 -24.99
CA LEU A 6 -55.06 5.90 -23.95
C LEU A 6 -54.13 5.08 -23.03
N SER A 7 -54.46 3.82 -22.77
CA SER A 7 -53.64 2.90 -21.97
C SER A 7 -52.40 2.42 -22.72
N PHE A 8 -52.50 2.19 -24.04
CA PHE A 8 -51.34 1.87 -24.88
C PHE A 8 -50.36 3.05 -25.02
N GLY A 9 -50.87 4.28 -25.18
CA GLY A 9 -50.05 5.48 -25.21
C GLY A 9 -49.30 5.73 -23.90
N ALA A 10 -49.97 5.57 -22.75
CA ALA A 10 -49.32 5.71 -21.44
C ALA A 10 -48.21 4.68 -21.21
N LEU A 11 -48.41 3.42 -21.62
CA LEU A 11 -47.38 2.37 -21.56
C LEU A 11 -46.17 2.67 -22.46
N LEU A 12 -46.41 3.20 -23.67
CA LEU A 12 -45.36 3.57 -24.62
C LEU A 12 -44.54 4.79 -24.18
N PHE A 13 -45.09 5.69 -23.36
CA PHE A 13 -44.34 6.81 -22.78
C PHE A 13 -43.68 6.47 -21.43
N TRP A 14 -44.29 5.59 -20.62
CA TRP A 14 -43.70 5.16 -19.34
C TRP A 14 -42.55 4.17 -19.51
N PHE A 15 -42.60 3.28 -20.49
CA PHE A 15 -41.53 2.33 -20.75
C PHE A 15 -40.18 2.99 -21.08
N PRO A 16 -40.07 3.98 -21.99
CA PRO A 16 -38.82 4.68 -22.25
C PRO A 16 -38.35 5.46 -21.03
N TYR A 17 -39.25 6.09 -20.27
CA TYR A 17 -38.86 6.78 -19.03
C TYR A 17 -38.33 5.82 -17.95
N ALA A 18 -39.04 4.72 -17.69
CA ALA A 18 -38.62 3.71 -16.72
C ALA A 18 -37.32 3.02 -17.16
N SER A 19 -37.16 2.72 -18.45
CA SER A 19 -35.92 2.15 -19.00
C SER A 19 -34.75 3.14 -18.93
N HIS A 20 -34.99 4.44 -19.13
CA HIS A 20 -33.99 5.49 -18.97
C HIS A 20 -33.54 5.64 -17.52
N GLU A 21 -34.47 5.64 -16.57
CA GLU A 21 -34.14 5.68 -15.14
C GLU A 21 -33.43 4.40 -14.66
N LEU A 22 -33.80 3.23 -15.18
CA LEU A 22 -33.08 1.97 -14.94
C LEU A 22 -31.68 2.00 -15.54
N MET A 23 -31.52 2.47 -16.78
CA MET A 23 -30.22 2.62 -17.42
C MET A 23 -29.34 3.61 -16.67
N LYS A 24 -29.87 4.77 -16.24
CA LYS A 24 -29.11 5.73 -15.40
C LYS A 24 -28.58 5.08 -14.13
N ARG A 25 -29.41 4.29 -13.43
CA ARG A 25 -28.98 3.57 -12.22
C ARG A 25 -27.90 2.52 -12.52
N ALA A 26 -28.05 1.78 -13.62
CA ALA A 26 -27.05 0.80 -14.07
C ALA A 26 -25.72 1.49 -14.44
N TYR A 27 -25.76 2.59 -15.19
CA TYR A 27 -24.56 3.38 -15.54
C TYR A 27 -23.89 3.98 -14.31
N ALA A 28 -24.66 4.47 -13.33
CA ALA A 28 -24.11 4.98 -12.07
C ALA A 28 -23.40 3.87 -11.27
N ALA A 29 -23.98 2.67 -11.21
CA ALA A 29 -23.37 1.52 -10.54
C ALA A 29 -22.09 1.06 -11.26
N GLU A 30 -22.08 1.05 -12.60
CA GLU A 30 -20.92 0.67 -13.39
C GLU A 30 -19.78 1.71 -13.29
N SER A 31 -20.11 2.99 -13.40
CA SER A 31 -19.14 4.08 -13.20
C SER A 31 -18.48 4.01 -11.84
N PHE A 32 -19.23 3.66 -10.79
CA PHE A 32 -18.71 3.48 -9.44
C PHE A 32 -17.74 2.30 -9.34
N ARG A 33 -18.08 1.15 -9.95
CA ARG A 33 -17.17 -0.02 -10.00
C ARG A 33 -15.84 0.36 -10.63
N ILE A 34 -15.89 1.07 -11.76
CA ILE A 34 -14.71 1.59 -12.45
C ILE A 34 -13.91 2.53 -11.53
N SER A 35 -14.56 3.42 -10.78
CA SER A 35 -13.90 4.31 -9.81
C SER A 35 -13.20 3.53 -8.68
N VAL A 36 -13.83 2.47 -8.15
CA VAL A 36 -13.24 1.61 -7.11
C VAL A 36 -12.05 0.81 -7.65
N ASP A 37 -12.15 0.29 -8.88
CA ASP A 37 -11.04 -0.42 -9.52
C ASP A 37 -9.86 0.54 -9.76
N ASN A 38 -10.12 1.75 -10.25
CA ASN A 38 -9.10 2.79 -10.42
C ASN A 38 -8.46 3.17 -9.08
N PHE A 39 -9.25 3.31 -8.02
CA PHE A 39 -8.75 3.52 -6.66
C PHE A 39 -7.80 2.39 -6.23
N GLY A 40 -8.21 1.13 -6.41
CA GLY A 40 -7.40 -0.04 -6.07
C GLY A 40 -6.09 -0.09 -6.86
N ILE A 41 -6.16 0.12 -8.17
CA ILE A 41 -4.98 0.18 -9.07
C ILE A 41 -4.03 1.30 -8.64
N ARG A 42 -4.56 2.49 -8.35
CA ARG A 42 -3.76 3.65 -7.92
C ARG A 42 -3.07 3.38 -6.59
N LEU A 43 -3.80 2.82 -5.62
CA LEU A 43 -3.27 2.47 -4.32
C LEU A 43 -2.16 1.42 -4.44
N GLY A 44 -2.40 0.35 -5.21
CA GLY A 44 -1.41 -0.69 -5.47
C GLY A 44 -0.13 -0.16 -6.11
N ARG A 45 -0.25 0.81 -7.04
CA ARG A 45 0.91 1.49 -7.64
C ARG A 45 1.71 2.28 -6.59
N LEU A 46 1.04 3.10 -5.78
CA LEU A 46 1.69 3.90 -4.74
C LEU A 46 2.39 3.02 -3.69
N ASP A 47 1.77 1.88 -3.35
CA ASP A 47 2.36 0.91 -2.43
C ASP A 47 3.59 0.23 -3.05
N ARG A 48 3.56 -0.09 -4.35
CA ARG A 48 4.74 -0.59 -5.08
C ARG A 48 5.89 0.41 -5.09
N GLU A 49 5.60 1.69 -5.32
CA GLU A 49 6.58 2.77 -5.28
C GLU A 49 7.22 2.87 -3.88
N LEU A 50 6.42 2.83 -2.82
CA LEU A 50 6.89 2.82 -1.44
C LEU A 50 7.77 1.60 -1.11
N LEU A 51 7.37 0.40 -1.56
CA LEU A 51 8.17 -0.83 -1.37
C LEU A 51 9.51 -0.75 -2.11
N ASN A 52 9.52 -0.23 -3.33
CA ASN A 52 10.74 -0.03 -4.10
C ASN A 52 11.68 1.00 -3.44
N GLU A 53 11.15 2.10 -2.89
CA GLU A 53 11.91 3.05 -2.08
C GLU A 53 12.50 2.36 -0.83
N THR A 54 11.67 1.60 -0.12
CA THR A 54 12.07 0.86 1.08
C THR A 54 13.20 -0.13 0.78
N ARG A 55 13.13 -0.80 -0.38
CA ARG A 55 14.20 -1.71 -0.82
C ARG A 55 15.52 -0.99 -1.03
N LYS A 56 15.52 0.14 -1.73
CA LYS A 56 16.73 0.94 -1.94
C LYS A 56 17.34 1.40 -0.61
N MET A 57 16.49 1.79 0.34
CA MET A 57 16.91 2.15 1.70
C MET A 57 17.50 0.94 2.45
N GLY A 58 16.88 -0.23 2.36
CA GLY A 58 17.38 -1.46 2.98
C GLY A 58 18.75 -1.88 2.44
N GLN A 59 18.97 -1.75 1.12
CA GLN A 59 20.28 -2.01 0.49
C GLN A 59 21.36 -1.04 0.98
N ALA A 60 21.02 0.24 1.11
CA ALA A 60 21.94 1.24 1.66
C ALA A 60 22.30 0.91 3.12
N LEU A 61 21.32 0.55 3.94
CA LEU A 61 21.56 0.15 5.32
C LEU A 61 22.41 -1.12 5.44
N ASP A 62 22.19 -2.14 4.61
CA ASP A 62 23.01 -3.37 4.63
C ASP A 62 24.48 -3.06 4.28
N SER A 63 24.73 -2.11 3.37
CA SER A 63 26.10 -1.68 3.06
C SER A 63 26.77 -0.98 4.25
N ILE A 64 26.03 -0.15 4.99
CA ILE A 64 26.52 0.53 6.20
C ILE A 64 26.71 -0.49 7.34
N GLU A 65 25.79 -1.45 7.49
CA GLU A 65 25.89 -2.54 8.48
C GLU A 65 27.20 -3.34 8.30
N ARG A 66 27.53 -3.72 7.06
CA ARG A 66 28.77 -4.47 6.78
C ARG A 66 30.02 -3.68 7.17
N LEU A 67 30.06 -2.38 6.88
CA LEU A 67 31.16 -1.50 7.27
C LEU A 67 31.21 -1.31 8.78
N HIS A 68 30.05 -1.05 9.39
CA HIS A 68 29.86 -0.92 10.82
C HIS A 68 30.38 -2.15 11.57
N HIS A 69 30.09 -3.37 11.12
CA HIS A 69 30.59 -4.59 11.75
C HIS A 69 32.11 -4.64 11.87
N ALA A 70 32.83 -4.29 10.81
CA ALA A 70 34.30 -4.30 10.83
C ALA A 70 34.84 -3.26 11.83
N VAL A 71 34.25 -2.06 11.85
CA VAL A 71 34.63 -0.98 12.77
C VAL A 71 34.30 -1.36 14.22
N HIS A 72 33.14 -1.97 14.44
CA HIS A 72 32.67 -2.41 15.75
C HIS A 72 33.58 -3.48 16.35
N VAL A 73 33.99 -4.48 15.55
CA VAL A 73 34.97 -5.49 16.01
C VAL A 73 36.31 -4.84 16.34
N CYS A 74 36.78 -3.87 15.55
CA CYS A 74 37.99 -3.11 15.88
C CYS A 74 37.83 -2.29 17.19
N ALA A 75 36.66 -1.67 17.40
CA ALA A 75 36.36 -0.90 18.60
C ALA A 75 36.34 -1.77 19.86
N GLN A 76 35.81 -3.00 19.77
CA GLN A 76 35.82 -3.97 20.87
C GLN A 76 37.24 -4.39 21.28
N ALA A 77 38.21 -4.34 20.37
CA ALA A 77 39.63 -4.50 20.67
C ALA A 77 40.26 -3.27 21.38
N LYS A 78 39.44 -2.29 21.79
CA LYS A 78 39.82 -1.06 22.50
C LYS A 78 40.77 -0.14 21.73
N VAL A 79 40.72 -0.17 20.39
CA VAL A 79 41.47 0.78 19.54
C VAL A 79 40.78 2.15 19.58
N PRO A 80 41.40 3.22 20.10
CA PRO A 80 40.70 4.50 20.35
C PRO A 80 40.09 5.15 19.11
N LYS A 81 40.78 5.04 17.95
CA LYS A 81 40.28 5.56 16.67
C LYS A 81 39.02 4.82 16.19
N CYS A 82 38.94 3.51 16.41
CA CYS A 82 37.79 2.71 16.03
C CYS A 82 36.59 2.96 16.95
N LEU A 83 36.82 3.21 18.25
CA LEU A 83 35.76 3.48 19.22
C LEU A 83 34.91 4.72 18.86
N LEU A 84 35.56 5.83 18.51
CA LEU A 84 34.86 7.06 18.13
C LEU A 84 34.10 6.90 16.81
N ALA A 85 34.71 6.21 15.84
CA ALA A 85 34.09 5.92 14.56
C ALA A 85 32.84 5.03 14.74
N ASP A 86 32.93 3.99 15.55
CA ASP A 86 31.84 3.08 15.89
C ASP A 86 30.64 3.83 16.48
N GLN A 87 30.86 4.59 17.56
CA GLN A 87 29.80 5.38 18.20
C GLN A 87 29.15 6.40 17.27
N THR A 88 29.92 6.98 16.34
CA THR A 88 29.39 7.92 15.35
C THR A 88 28.50 7.21 14.35
N ILE A 89 28.97 6.07 13.80
CA ILE A 89 28.18 5.25 12.86
C ILE A 89 26.90 4.75 13.53
N GLU A 90 26.95 4.27 14.78
CA GLU A 90 25.76 3.82 15.52
C GLU A 90 24.72 4.93 15.68
N LYS A 91 25.15 6.14 16.08
CA LYS A 91 24.23 7.29 16.24
C LYS A 91 23.60 7.69 14.91
N THR A 92 24.38 7.73 13.84
CA THR A 92 23.88 8.05 12.50
C THR A 92 22.90 6.99 12.02
N LEU A 93 23.23 5.70 12.17
CA LEU A 93 22.33 4.59 11.83
C LEU A 93 21.01 4.66 12.60
N GLN A 94 21.04 4.93 13.90
CA GLN A 94 19.83 5.08 14.71
C GLN A 94 18.94 6.22 14.21
N ALA A 95 19.53 7.39 13.92
CA ALA A 95 18.80 8.54 13.43
C ALA A 95 18.17 8.26 12.05
N GLU A 96 18.93 7.68 11.13
CA GLU A 96 18.45 7.32 9.80
C GLU A 96 17.32 6.30 9.86
N ILE A 97 17.44 5.27 10.70
CA ILE A 97 16.38 4.25 10.86
C ILE A 97 15.12 4.84 11.47
N PHE A 98 15.25 5.73 12.44
CA PHE A 98 14.11 6.44 13.00
C PHE A 98 13.39 7.28 11.92
N ALA A 99 14.15 8.06 11.16
CA ALA A 99 13.61 8.86 10.06
C ALA A 99 12.93 8.00 8.98
N MET A 100 13.54 6.88 8.61
CA MET A 100 12.97 5.92 7.65
C MET A 100 11.67 5.30 8.15
N LYS A 101 11.62 4.84 9.41
CA LYS A 101 10.38 4.31 10.02
C LYS A 101 9.25 5.33 9.96
N ALA A 102 9.53 6.57 10.33
CA ALA A 102 8.55 7.66 10.29
C ALA A 102 8.07 7.93 8.86
N ARG A 103 9.01 8.03 7.90
CA ARG A 103 8.71 8.28 6.49
C ARG A 103 7.87 7.16 5.86
N ILE A 104 8.24 5.91 6.07
CA ILE A 104 7.51 4.74 5.54
C ILE A 104 6.10 4.70 6.09
N LYS A 105 5.95 4.86 7.42
CA LYS A 105 4.63 4.88 8.07
C LYS A 105 3.77 6.03 7.56
N TRP A 106 4.35 7.22 7.43
CA TRP A 106 3.63 8.38 6.91
C TRP A 106 3.14 8.14 5.48
N LYS A 107 4.04 7.73 4.56
CA LYS A 107 3.67 7.41 3.16
C LYS A 107 2.63 6.29 3.08
N TRP A 108 2.78 5.24 3.88
CA TRP A 108 1.83 4.12 3.93
C TRP A 108 0.39 4.56 4.22
N LEU A 109 0.24 5.51 5.15
CA LEU A 109 -1.07 6.04 5.55
C LEU A 109 -1.58 7.09 4.57
N THR A 110 -0.71 7.95 4.02
CA THR A 110 -1.12 8.99 3.08
C THR A 110 -1.43 8.46 1.68
N ASN A 111 -0.85 7.33 1.26
CA ASN A 111 -1.15 6.67 -0.01
C ASN A 111 -2.66 6.44 -0.21
N VAL A 112 -3.38 6.09 0.85
CA VAL A 112 -4.84 5.98 0.84
C VAL A 112 -5.51 7.30 0.46
N SER A 113 -5.12 8.39 1.09
CA SER A 113 -5.67 9.72 0.80
C SER A 113 -5.38 10.13 -0.64
N HIS A 114 -4.18 9.81 -1.14
CA HIS A 114 -3.81 10.08 -2.54
C HIS A 114 -4.63 9.24 -3.52
N ALA A 115 -4.91 7.98 -3.22
CA ALA A 115 -5.74 7.12 -4.05
C ALA A 115 -7.23 7.54 -4.02
N ARG A 116 -7.72 8.11 -2.91
CA ARG A 116 -9.13 8.54 -2.77
C ARG A 116 -9.59 9.55 -3.83
N HIS A 117 -8.68 10.29 -4.46
CA HIS A 117 -9.03 11.18 -5.56
C HIS A 117 -9.67 10.45 -6.76
N GLU A 118 -9.39 9.16 -6.95
CA GLU A 118 -9.98 8.32 -8.01
C GLU A 118 -11.47 8.01 -7.76
N LEU A 119 -11.96 8.18 -6.52
CA LEU A 119 -13.34 7.89 -6.14
C LEU A 119 -14.33 9.00 -6.54
N LYS A 120 -13.89 10.08 -7.21
CA LYS A 120 -14.74 11.13 -7.81
C LYS A 120 -15.89 11.68 -6.92
N GLY A 121 -15.72 11.68 -5.60
CA GLY A 121 -16.73 12.17 -4.64
C GLY A 121 -17.78 11.14 -4.21
N GLU A 122 -17.60 9.87 -4.58
CA GLU A 122 -18.47 8.78 -4.16
C GLU A 122 -18.30 8.47 -2.66
N ALA A 123 -19.42 8.25 -1.97
CA ALA A 123 -19.44 8.02 -0.53
C ALA A 123 -18.98 6.60 -0.17
N VAL A 124 -17.75 6.47 0.33
CA VAL A 124 -17.23 5.22 0.91
C VAL A 124 -17.66 5.13 2.37
N CYS A 125 -18.39 4.07 2.72
CA CYS A 125 -18.91 3.86 4.08
C CYS A 125 -18.00 3.01 4.96
N GLY A 126 -16.94 2.44 4.38
CA GLY A 126 -15.84 1.84 5.12
C GLY A 126 -14.63 1.59 4.24
N LEU A 127 -13.44 1.93 4.73
CA LEU A 127 -12.17 1.46 4.18
C LEU A 127 -11.40 0.85 5.34
N ARG A 128 -11.01 -0.41 5.22
CA ARG A 128 -10.15 -1.07 6.20
C ARG A 128 -8.76 -1.25 5.61
N ARG A 129 -7.75 -0.70 6.28
CA ARG A 129 -6.33 -0.89 5.98
C ARG A 129 -5.58 -1.02 7.29
N GLU A 130 -4.54 -1.85 7.31
CA GLU A 130 -3.68 -1.97 8.48
C GLU A 130 -2.95 -0.65 8.76
N VAL A 131 -2.88 -0.26 10.03
CA VAL A 131 -2.18 0.96 10.46
C VAL A 131 -0.66 0.84 10.28
N GLN A 132 -0.16 -0.38 10.28
CA GLN A 132 1.26 -0.68 10.12
C GLN A 132 1.56 -1.11 8.68
N ALA A 133 2.66 -0.60 8.13
CA ALA A 133 3.20 -1.11 6.89
C ALA A 133 3.71 -2.55 7.10
N PRO A 134 3.74 -3.39 6.05
CA PRO A 134 4.18 -4.80 6.10
C PRO A 134 5.71 -4.92 6.21
N ILE A 135 6.37 -4.09 7.01
CA ILE A 135 7.82 -3.95 7.06
C ILE A 135 8.29 -4.17 8.49
N VAL A 136 9.33 -4.99 8.65
CA VAL A 136 10.02 -5.24 9.91
C VAL A 136 11.49 -4.87 9.81
N PHE A 137 12.09 -4.56 10.94
CA PHE A 137 13.50 -4.21 11.02
C PHE A 137 14.26 -5.31 11.74
N GLU A 138 15.24 -5.91 11.07
CA GLU A 138 16.12 -6.91 11.68
C GLU A 138 17.18 -6.21 12.52
N LYS A 139 17.56 -6.83 13.64
CA LYS A 139 18.64 -6.37 14.50
C LYS A 139 19.97 -7.00 14.06
N CYS A 140 21.01 -6.19 14.10
CA CYS A 140 22.40 -6.59 13.99
C CYS A 140 22.68 -7.67 15.03
N LYS A 141 23.34 -8.75 14.63
CA LYS A 141 23.68 -9.87 15.53
C LYS A 141 24.84 -9.55 16.47
N ILE A 142 25.63 -8.51 16.18
CA ILE A 142 26.80 -8.11 16.97
C ILE A 142 26.38 -7.13 18.08
N CYS A 143 25.74 -6.02 17.73
CA CYS A 143 25.41 -4.95 18.68
C CYS A 143 23.91 -4.83 18.99
N GLY A 144 23.04 -5.60 18.32
CA GLY A 144 21.59 -5.53 18.55
C GLY A 144 20.88 -4.33 17.92
N LEU A 145 21.61 -3.43 17.25
CA LEU A 145 21.07 -2.27 16.55
C LEU A 145 20.21 -2.71 15.35
N SER A 146 19.03 -2.13 15.14
CA SER A 146 18.31 -2.36 13.88
C SER A 146 19.20 -1.97 12.70
N THR A 147 19.31 -2.81 11.68
CA THR A 147 20.26 -2.58 10.57
C THR A 147 19.75 -3.04 9.23
N ARG A 148 18.68 -3.85 9.19
CA ARG A 148 18.02 -4.22 7.93
C ARG A 148 16.55 -3.94 7.95
N ILE A 149 16.01 -3.80 6.76
CA ILE A 149 14.59 -3.64 6.50
C ILE A 149 14.14 -4.87 5.72
N MET A 150 13.16 -5.61 6.25
CA MET A 150 12.54 -6.74 5.58
C MET A 150 11.07 -6.42 5.35
N VAL A 151 10.57 -6.77 4.17
CA VAL A 151 9.13 -6.75 3.89
C VAL A 151 8.57 -8.14 4.21
N LEU A 152 7.47 -8.18 4.94
CA LEU A 152 6.77 -9.41 5.29
C LEU A 152 5.93 -9.88 4.10
N ASP A 153 5.97 -11.18 3.81
CA ASP A 153 4.98 -11.82 2.94
C ASP A 153 3.63 -11.86 3.67
N LYS A 154 2.83 -10.83 3.45
CA LYS A 154 1.50 -10.67 4.04
C LYS A 154 0.50 -10.23 2.98
N ASN A 155 -0.71 -10.77 3.08
CA ASN A 155 -1.86 -10.26 2.34
C ASN A 155 -2.26 -8.91 2.94
N ILE A 156 -2.11 -7.83 2.19
CA ILE A 156 -2.57 -6.51 2.62
C ILE A 156 -3.90 -6.26 1.92
N ALA A 157 -4.97 -6.70 2.56
CA ALA A 157 -6.32 -6.46 2.06
C ALA A 157 -6.73 -5.02 2.37
N SER A 158 -7.16 -4.29 1.34
CA SER A 158 -7.89 -3.04 1.51
C SER A 158 -9.36 -3.31 1.21
N VAL A 159 -10.19 -3.52 2.23
CA VAL A 159 -11.63 -3.76 2.01
C VAL A 159 -12.35 -2.43 1.93
N VAL A 160 -13.07 -2.20 0.83
CA VAL A 160 -13.96 -1.05 0.65
C VAL A 160 -15.40 -1.53 0.93
N ARG A 161 -16.16 -0.77 1.71
CA ARG A 161 -17.57 -1.04 2.03
C ARG A 161 -18.40 0.13 1.58
N ILE A 162 -19.47 -0.16 0.84
CA ILE A 162 -20.49 0.80 0.44
C ILE A 162 -21.63 0.72 1.44
N CYS A 163 -22.33 1.82 1.69
CA CYS A 163 -23.55 1.84 2.49
C CYS A 163 -24.58 0.92 1.82
N GLY A 164 -24.72 -0.31 2.33
CA GLY A 164 -25.68 -1.31 1.84
C GLY A 164 -25.09 -2.44 0.98
N ASN A 165 -23.86 -2.35 0.47
CA ASN A 165 -23.20 -3.41 -0.30
C ASN A 165 -21.69 -3.46 -0.01
N GLU A 166 -21.15 -4.65 0.28
CA GLU A 166 -19.70 -4.85 0.36
C GLU A 166 -19.13 -5.05 -1.05
N VAL A 167 -18.16 -4.22 -1.44
CA VAL A 167 -17.39 -4.40 -2.68
C VAL A 167 -15.94 -4.56 -2.28
N ARG A 168 -15.44 -5.80 -2.27
CA ARG A 168 -14.03 -6.05 -1.97
C ARG A 168 -13.19 -5.45 -3.09
N ALA A 169 -12.44 -4.39 -2.78
CA ALA A 169 -11.33 -4.00 -3.63
C ALA A 169 -10.25 -5.08 -3.50
N LEU A 170 -9.62 -5.39 -4.64
CA LEU A 170 -8.68 -6.49 -4.82
C LEU A 170 -7.64 -6.52 -3.68
N THR A 171 -7.47 -7.70 -3.08
CA THR A 171 -6.46 -7.91 -2.06
C THR A 171 -5.10 -7.89 -2.75
N THR A 172 -4.18 -7.02 -2.34
CA THR A 172 -2.82 -7.08 -2.90
C THR A 172 -1.99 -7.97 -2.00
N LYS A 173 -1.63 -9.15 -2.50
CA LYS A 173 -0.62 -9.98 -1.86
C LYS A 173 0.75 -9.47 -2.28
N VAL A 174 1.57 -9.14 -1.28
CA VAL A 174 2.96 -8.77 -1.50
C VAL A 174 3.81 -10.01 -1.22
N THR A 175 4.17 -10.76 -2.24
CA THR A 175 5.13 -11.87 -2.10
C THR A 175 6.55 -11.35 -2.29
N LEU A 176 7.44 -11.78 -1.38
CA LEU A 176 8.87 -11.64 -1.56
C LEU A 176 9.36 -12.87 -2.34
N GLU A 177 9.67 -12.71 -3.61
CA GLU A 177 10.17 -13.79 -4.46
C GLU A 177 11.68 -13.60 -4.64
N ARG A 178 12.43 -14.71 -4.55
CA ARG A 178 13.87 -14.71 -4.75
C ARG A 178 14.17 -15.14 -6.18
N GLU A 179 14.76 -14.26 -6.97
CA GLU A 179 15.23 -14.55 -8.32
C GLU A 179 16.76 -14.40 -8.35
N GLY A 180 17.46 -15.52 -8.17
CA GLY A 180 18.92 -15.56 -8.01
C GLY A 180 19.41 -14.92 -6.71
N ASP A 181 20.36 -13.98 -6.83
CA ASP A 181 20.88 -13.16 -5.70
C ASP A 181 20.04 -11.91 -5.43
N ALA A 182 19.00 -11.66 -6.23
CA ALA A 182 18.12 -10.52 -6.10
C ALA A 182 16.76 -10.93 -5.50
N TRP A 183 16.27 -10.14 -4.55
CA TRP A 183 14.89 -10.21 -4.09
C TRP A 183 14.02 -9.31 -4.95
N GLN A 184 12.93 -9.86 -5.47
CA GLN A 184 11.90 -9.15 -6.23
C GLN A 184 10.56 -9.22 -5.49
N TYR A 185 9.80 -8.14 -5.59
CA TYR A 185 8.44 -8.08 -5.06
C TYR A 185 7.47 -8.38 -6.18
N ALA A 186 6.72 -9.47 -6.02
CA ALA A 186 5.55 -9.73 -6.83
C ALA A 186 4.33 -9.21 -6.07
N LEU A 187 3.54 -8.37 -6.76
CA LEU A 187 2.21 -7.99 -6.31
C LEU A 187 1.25 -8.83 -7.12
N SER A 188 0.59 -9.77 -6.46
CA SER A 188 -0.52 -10.49 -7.04
C SER A 188 -1.82 -9.90 -6.49
N LEU A 189 -2.76 -9.62 -7.39
CA LEU A 189 -4.13 -9.35 -7.00
C LEU A 189 -4.73 -10.70 -6.61
N VAL A 190 -5.28 -10.78 -5.41
CA VAL A 190 -6.01 -11.94 -4.91
C VAL A 190 -7.48 -11.53 -4.82
N GLU A 191 -8.31 -12.24 -5.58
CA GLU A 191 -9.77 -12.12 -5.58
C GLU A 191 -10.40 -12.70 -4.29
#